data_AF-A0A4U0SJ24-F1
#
_entry.id   AF-A0A4U0SJ24-F1
#
_cell.length_a   1.000
_cell.length_b   1.000
_cell.length_c   1.000
_cell.angle_alpha   90.00
_cell.angle_beta   90.00
_cell.angle_gamma   90.00
#
_symmetry.space_group_name_H-M   'P 1'
#
loop_
_entity.id
_entity.type
_entity.pdbx_description
1 polymer ?
#
loop_
_entity_poly.entity_id
_entity_poly.type
_entity_poly.pdbx_seq_one_letter_code
_entity_poly.pdbx_strand_id
1 'polypeptide(L)'
;FLSLAVGLTIACVALWFAYQPNVTSLAQEKLQQTAATTIPTPTPTAVPPQPPAPTTAAAPTTAAPAVQTQAAISGGGASATPKAKKTSAPPDTAATAVGLLAASTPGRHICYRVFMTDIGWQHPVCDGRTAGKPGEGRAIESINIAVSGVKGTAGNAFVQDDGWKTAWTSAVDGIDLNIGSTKDAQRMRGFVINVGDGSVCQNANVHGEGWHGLSCDTPGNYIFGGTLDNALWLEAVRFTV
;
A
#
# COMPACT_ATOMS: atom_id res chain seq x y z
N PHE A 1 -23.54 -59.17 -3.77
CA PHE A 1 -22.99 -57.95 -4.39
C PHE A 1 -22.39 -56.96 -3.38
N LEU A 2 -22.97 -56.76 -2.18
CA LEU A 2 -22.41 -55.85 -1.18
C LEU A 2 -21.05 -56.28 -0.57
N SER A 3 -20.80 -57.58 -0.42
CA SER A 3 -19.60 -58.09 0.26
C SER A 3 -18.31 -58.02 -0.58
N LEU A 4 -18.42 -58.00 -1.92
CA LEU A 4 -17.26 -57.86 -2.81
C LEU A 4 -16.75 -56.41 -2.86
N ALA A 5 -17.64 -55.42 -2.75
CA ALA A 5 -17.27 -54.01 -2.79
C ALA A 5 -16.48 -53.58 -1.56
N VAL A 6 -16.86 -54.05 -0.36
CA VAL A 6 -16.14 -53.73 0.89
C VAL A 6 -14.74 -54.34 0.91
N GLY A 7 -14.59 -55.58 0.42
CA GLY A 7 -13.27 -56.22 0.34
C GLY A 7 -12.28 -55.48 -0.56
N LEU A 8 -12.75 -54.94 -1.70
CA LEU A 8 -11.91 -54.18 -2.63
C LEU A 8 -11.42 -52.86 -2.01
N THR A 9 -12.28 -52.17 -1.25
CA THR A 9 -11.89 -50.89 -0.60
C THR A 9 -10.80 -51.07 0.45
N ILE A 10 -10.85 -52.15 1.23
CA ILE A 10 -9.84 -52.44 2.26
C ILE A 10 -8.48 -52.78 1.60
N ALA A 11 -8.50 -53.52 0.49
CA ALA A 11 -7.28 -53.84 -0.26
C ALA A 11 -6.63 -52.60 -0.89
N CYS A 12 -7.42 -51.67 -1.45
CA CYS A 12 -6.90 -50.42 -2.02
C CYS A 12 -6.27 -49.51 -0.96
N VAL A 13 -6.86 -49.41 0.23
CA VAL A 13 -6.29 -48.59 1.32
C VAL A 13 -4.99 -49.20 1.86
N ALA A 14 -4.92 -50.52 2.01
CA ALA A 14 -3.68 -51.19 2.44
C ALA A 14 -2.53 -51.00 1.44
N LEU A 15 -2.83 -51.03 0.14
CA LEU A 15 -1.84 -50.74 -0.92
C LEU A 15 -1.38 -49.28 -0.93
N TRP A 16 -2.26 -48.32 -0.61
CA TRP A 16 -1.89 -46.90 -0.54
C TRP A 16 -0.92 -46.60 0.62
N PHE A 17 -1.09 -47.25 1.77
CA PHE A 17 -0.18 -47.08 2.90
C PHE A 17 1.17 -47.79 2.71
N ALA A 18 1.19 -48.91 1.98
CA ALA A 18 2.42 -49.64 1.68
C ALA A 18 3.31 -48.95 0.63
N TYR A 19 2.76 -48.04 -0.18
CA TYR A 19 3.43 -47.41 -1.32
C TYR A 19 3.56 -45.88 -1.18
N GLN A 20 3.83 -45.39 0.04
CA GLN A 20 4.20 -43.99 0.25
C GLN A 20 5.61 -43.75 -0.34
N PRO A 21 5.79 -42.80 -1.28
CA PRO A 21 7.12 -42.44 -1.77
C PRO A 21 7.91 -41.75 -0.64
N ASN A 22 9.10 -42.27 -0.32
CA ASN A 22 10.04 -41.59 0.57
C ASN A 22 10.58 -40.34 -0.12
N VAL A 23 10.07 -39.15 0.24
CA VAL A 23 10.64 -37.86 -0.17
C VAL A 23 11.73 -37.45 0.83
N THR A 24 12.87 -38.12 0.79
CA THR A 24 14.09 -37.60 1.42
C THR A 24 14.57 -36.39 0.61
N SER A 25 14.36 -35.20 1.16
CA SER A 25 14.99 -33.98 0.66
C SER A 25 16.51 -34.08 0.86
N LEU A 26 17.26 -34.27 -0.22
CA LEU A 26 18.71 -34.11 -0.23
C LEU A 26 19.06 -32.62 -0.36
N ALA A 27 18.71 -31.82 0.66
CA ALA A 27 19.26 -30.49 0.81
C ALA A 27 20.73 -30.63 1.25
N GLN A 28 21.64 -30.65 0.27
CA GLN A 28 23.07 -30.59 0.52
C GLN A 28 23.44 -29.12 0.80
N GLU A 29 23.63 -28.79 2.07
CA GLU A 29 24.17 -27.49 2.47
C GLU A 29 25.63 -27.40 1.99
N LYS A 30 25.87 -26.52 1.02
CA LYS A 30 27.23 -26.24 0.52
C LYS A 30 27.95 -25.41 1.58
N LEU A 31 28.61 -26.07 2.53
CA LEU A 31 29.58 -25.43 3.40
C LEU A 31 30.79 -25.01 2.54
N GLN A 32 30.91 -23.70 2.31
CA GLN A 32 32.09 -23.11 1.72
C GLN A 32 33.26 -23.30 2.69
N GLN A 33 34.24 -24.11 2.27
CA GLN A 33 35.46 -24.39 3.01
C GLN A 33 36.39 -23.18 2.91
N THR A 34 36.30 -22.25 3.86
CA THR A 34 37.30 -21.19 4.02
C THR A 34 38.51 -21.80 4.71
N ALA A 35 39.62 -21.85 3.97
CA ALA A 35 40.91 -22.34 4.46
C ALA A 35 41.33 -21.62 5.76
N ALA A 36 41.89 -22.40 6.67
CA ALA A 36 42.47 -21.92 7.92
C ALA A 36 43.69 -21.03 7.63
N THR A 37 43.57 -19.74 7.90
CA THR A 37 44.70 -18.85 8.13
C THR A 37 44.74 -18.52 9.61
N THR A 38 45.88 -18.84 10.22
CA THR A 38 46.30 -18.59 11.61
C THR A 38 45.76 -17.29 12.20
N ILE A 39 45.06 -17.38 13.34
CA ILE A 39 44.63 -16.24 14.15
C ILE A 39 45.80 -15.80 15.05
N PRO A 40 46.32 -14.56 14.95
CA PRO A 40 46.98 -13.92 16.09
C PRO A 40 45.92 -13.42 17.07
N THR A 41 46.15 -13.68 18.36
CA THR A 41 45.36 -13.22 19.50
C THR A 41 45.08 -11.71 19.42
N PRO A 42 43.82 -11.24 19.49
CA PRO A 42 43.55 -9.82 19.63
C PRO A 42 43.81 -9.37 21.07
N THR A 43 44.71 -8.41 21.23
CA THR A 43 44.82 -7.52 22.39
C THR A 43 43.46 -6.86 22.67
N PRO A 44 43.00 -6.73 23.92
CA PRO A 44 41.72 -6.05 24.21
C PRO A 44 41.82 -4.56 23.87
N THR A 45 41.13 -4.14 22.82
CA THR A 45 40.92 -2.72 22.49
C THR A 45 39.88 -2.13 23.44
N ALA A 46 40.21 -1.00 24.05
CA ALA A 46 39.35 -0.24 24.94
C ALA A 46 38.00 0.11 24.28
N VAL A 47 36.92 -0.04 25.04
CA VAL A 47 35.55 0.30 24.66
C VAL A 47 35.42 1.83 24.55
N PRO A 48 34.95 2.40 23.42
CA PRO A 48 34.62 3.82 23.33
C PRO A 48 33.42 4.16 24.24
N PRO A 49 33.39 5.35 24.88
CA PRO A 49 32.26 5.72 25.72
C PRO A 49 30.96 5.81 24.90
N GLN A 50 29.96 5.08 25.36
CA GLN A 50 28.60 5.07 24.81
C GLN A 50 27.96 6.46 24.96
N PRO A 51 27.32 7.04 23.93
CA PRO A 51 26.58 8.29 24.05
C PRO A 51 25.43 8.14 25.07
N PRO A 52 25.16 9.15 25.92
CA PRO A 52 24.10 9.05 26.92
C PRO A 52 22.73 8.91 26.24
N ALA A 53 21.90 8.03 26.82
CA ALA A 53 20.50 7.86 26.43
C ALA A 53 19.75 9.21 26.47
N PRO A 54 18.77 9.44 25.59
CA PRO A 54 17.96 10.65 25.63
C PRO A 54 17.13 10.68 26.92
N THR A 55 17.51 11.59 27.82
CA THR A 55 16.75 11.99 28.99
C THR A 55 15.37 12.46 28.57
N THR A 56 14.34 11.86 29.15
CA THR A 56 12.95 12.33 29.12
C THR A 56 12.89 13.75 29.69
N ALA A 57 12.68 14.74 28.81
CA ALA A 57 12.40 16.11 29.22
C ALA A 57 10.88 16.34 29.22
N ALA A 58 10.37 16.68 30.39
CA ALA A 58 8.98 17.02 30.66
C ALA A 58 8.49 18.21 29.81
N ALA A 59 7.20 18.17 29.50
CA ALA A 59 6.45 19.23 28.83
C ALA A 59 6.49 20.56 29.62
N PRO A 60 6.57 21.72 28.94
CA PRO A 60 6.13 22.97 29.54
C PRO A 60 4.62 23.14 29.30
N THR A 61 3.87 23.07 30.38
CA THR A 61 2.54 23.65 30.50
C THR A 61 2.68 25.17 30.47
N THR A 62 2.09 25.84 29.47
CA THR A 62 1.85 27.29 29.53
C THR A 62 0.36 27.53 29.44
N ALA A 63 -0.16 28.12 30.52
CA ALA A 63 -1.55 28.43 30.76
C ALA A 63 -2.12 29.47 29.79
N ALA A 64 -3.40 29.30 29.48
CA ALA A 64 -4.25 30.28 28.84
C ALA A 64 -4.50 31.52 29.72
N PRO A 65 -4.78 32.69 29.11
CA PRO A 65 -5.63 33.69 29.74
C PRO A 65 -7.05 33.58 29.17
N ALA A 66 -8.02 33.42 30.07
CA ALA A 66 -9.41 33.69 29.82
C ALA A 66 -9.65 35.22 29.80
N VAL A 67 -10.44 35.72 28.86
CA VAL A 67 -11.20 36.97 29.01
C VAL A 67 -12.63 36.74 28.52
N GLN A 68 -13.55 37.27 29.30
CA GLN A 68 -14.99 37.01 29.33
C GLN A 68 -15.79 37.80 28.28
N THR A 69 -16.88 37.17 27.87
CA THR A 69 -18.19 37.64 27.39
C THR A 69 -18.51 39.15 27.39
N GLN A 70 -19.07 39.63 26.27
CA GLN A 70 -20.30 40.46 26.32
C GLN A 70 -21.13 40.40 25.03
N ALA A 71 -22.44 40.38 25.24
CA ALA A 71 -23.48 40.18 24.26
C ALA A 71 -23.93 41.48 23.56
N ALA A 72 -24.44 41.29 22.33
CA ALA A 72 -25.52 41.99 21.64
C ALA A 72 -25.53 43.55 21.60
N ILE A 73 -25.45 44.08 20.37
CA ILE A 73 -26.38 45.14 19.91
C ILE A 73 -26.70 44.96 18.42
N SER A 74 -27.98 45.20 18.15
CA SER A 74 -28.74 45.26 16.90
C SER A 74 -28.23 46.25 15.86
N GLY A 75 -28.45 45.94 14.58
CA GLY A 75 -28.40 46.94 13.51
C GLY A 75 -28.73 46.34 12.14
N GLY A 76 -29.99 46.46 11.72
CA GLY A 76 -30.42 46.11 10.37
C GLY A 76 -29.79 47.02 9.31
N GLY A 77 -29.52 46.46 8.14
CA GLY A 77 -29.03 47.18 6.98
C GLY A 77 -28.95 46.25 5.78
N ALA A 78 -30.03 46.19 5.01
CA ALA A 78 -30.02 45.55 3.71
C ALA A 78 -29.00 46.27 2.80
N SER A 79 -28.07 45.51 2.24
CA SER A 79 -27.32 45.93 1.06
C SER A 79 -27.01 44.69 0.24
N ALA A 80 -27.76 44.57 -0.86
CA ALA A 80 -27.58 43.56 -1.88
C ALA A 80 -26.18 43.70 -2.48
N THR A 81 -25.27 42.82 -2.09
CA THR A 81 -23.97 42.67 -2.76
C THR A 81 -24.14 41.67 -3.89
N PRO A 82 -23.73 42.00 -5.14
CA PRO A 82 -23.82 41.04 -6.24
C PRO A 82 -22.95 39.81 -5.92
N LYS A 83 -23.60 38.65 -5.97
CA LYS A 83 -23.02 37.33 -5.66
C LYS A 83 -21.86 37.07 -6.63
N ALA A 84 -20.62 37.25 -6.16
CA ALA A 84 -19.44 36.80 -6.89
C ALA A 84 -19.60 35.31 -7.20
N LYS A 85 -19.51 34.97 -8.49
CA LYS A 85 -19.54 33.60 -8.99
C LYS A 85 -18.34 32.89 -8.36
N LYS A 86 -18.58 32.03 -7.36
CA LYS A 86 -17.55 31.16 -6.79
C LYS A 86 -17.05 30.28 -7.94
N THR A 87 -15.88 30.59 -8.48
CA THR A 87 -15.12 29.64 -9.29
C THR A 87 -14.87 28.44 -8.38
N SER A 88 -15.47 27.29 -8.69
CA SER A 88 -15.25 26.06 -7.93
C SER A 88 -13.76 25.73 -7.97
N ALA A 89 -13.17 25.44 -6.80
CA ALA A 89 -11.81 24.94 -6.74
C ALA A 89 -11.69 23.67 -7.62
N PRO A 90 -10.53 23.42 -8.26
CA PRO A 90 -10.29 22.19 -9.01
C PRO A 90 -10.58 20.94 -8.16
N PRO A 91 -11.06 19.84 -8.75
CA PRO A 91 -11.27 18.58 -8.05
C PRO A 91 -9.97 18.07 -7.41
N ASP A 92 -10.05 17.57 -6.18
CA ASP A 92 -8.89 17.06 -5.44
C ASP A 92 -8.55 15.61 -5.82
N THR A 93 -8.11 15.38 -7.07
CA THR A 93 -7.87 14.05 -7.65
C THR A 93 -6.39 13.80 -7.96
N ALA A 94 -6.05 12.54 -8.25
CA ALA A 94 -4.71 12.17 -8.70
C ALA A 94 -4.33 12.89 -10.01
N ALA A 95 -5.26 12.98 -10.98
CA ALA A 95 -5.05 13.69 -12.24
C ALA A 95 -4.74 15.18 -12.03
N THR A 96 -5.48 15.84 -11.14
CA THR A 96 -5.20 17.25 -10.81
C THR A 96 -3.83 17.41 -10.16
N ALA A 97 -3.46 16.53 -9.23
CA ALA A 97 -2.15 16.55 -8.58
C ALA A 97 -1.00 16.31 -9.57
N VAL A 98 -1.11 15.31 -10.45
CA VAL A 98 -0.05 14.99 -11.41
C VAL A 98 0.10 16.08 -12.47
N GLY A 99 -1.01 16.69 -12.92
CA GLY A 99 -0.98 17.80 -13.86
C GLY A 99 -0.28 19.03 -13.30
N LEU A 100 -0.55 19.39 -12.03
CA LEU A 100 0.12 20.48 -11.35
C LEU A 100 1.62 20.19 -11.13
N LEU A 101 1.95 18.97 -10.70
CA LEU A 101 3.33 18.56 -10.50
C LEU A 101 4.13 18.61 -11.81
N ALA A 102 3.63 17.97 -12.87
CA ALA A 102 4.28 17.93 -14.19
C ALA A 102 4.42 19.31 -14.84
N ALA A 103 3.49 20.24 -14.59
CA ALA A 103 3.61 21.62 -15.05
C ALA A 103 4.75 22.39 -14.36
N SER A 104 5.01 22.10 -13.08
CA SER A 104 6.08 22.73 -12.30
C SER A 104 7.43 22.06 -12.44
N THR A 105 7.43 20.74 -12.63
CA THR A 105 8.61 19.88 -12.77
C THR A 105 8.30 18.86 -13.86
N PRO A 106 8.66 19.14 -15.13
CA PRO A 106 8.41 18.21 -16.22
C PRO A 106 9.21 16.92 -16.03
N GLY A 107 8.56 15.77 -16.18
CA GLY A 107 9.19 14.47 -15.98
C GLY A 107 8.19 13.34 -15.82
N ARG A 108 8.70 12.19 -15.37
CA ARG A 108 7.86 11.05 -15.00
C ARG A 108 7.34 11.25 -13.59
N HIS A 109 6.03 11.20 -13.44
CA HIS A 109 5.38 11.36 -12.14
C HIS A 109 4.22 10.37 -12.00
N ILE A 110 4.00 9.91 -10.78
CA ILE A 110 2.81 9.15 -10.40
C ILE A 110 2.20 9.79 -9.15
N CYS A 111 0.95 10.23 -9.28
CA CYS A 111 0.15 10.70 -8.16
C CYS A 111 -1.02 9.76 -7.92
N TYR A 112 -1.40 9.62 -6.66
CA TYR A 112 -2.41 8.67 -6.24
C TYR A 112 -3.05 9.07 -4.92
N ARG A 113 -4.28 8.63 -4.72
CA ARG A 113 -5.01 8.68 -3.45
C ARG A 113 -5.79 7.39 -3.26
N VAL A 114 -6.19 7.16 -2.01
CA VAL A 114 -6.95 5.98 -1.62
C VAL A 114 -8.30 6.38 -1.04
N PHE A 115 -9.31 5.56 -1.29
CA PHE A 115 -10.57 5.59 -0.56
C PHE A 115 -10.48 4.58 0.58
N MET A 116 -10.67 5.04 1.81
CA MET A 116 -10.59 4.17 3.00
C MET A 116 -11.96 3.97 3.63
N THR A 117 -12.21 2.76 4.17
CA THR A 117 -13.42 2.46 4.95
C THR A 117 -13.61 3.49 6.06
N ASP A 118 -14.84 4.01 6.19
CA ASP A 118 -15.26 5.04 7.18
C ASP A 118 -14.58 6.41 7.07
N ILE A 119 -13.68 6.65 6.11
CA ILE A 119 -13.00 7.95 5.91
C ILE A 119 -13.29 8.52 4.51
N GLY A 120 -13.35 7.66 3.50
CA GLY A 120 -13.51 8.04 2.11
C GLY A 120 -12.19 8.46 1.44
N TRP A 121 -12.29 9.28 0.39
CA TRP A 121 -11.14 9.75 -0.37
C TRP A 121 -10.19 10.60 0.47
N GLN A 122 -8.93 10.18 0.53
CA GLN A 122 -7.84 10.97 1.10
C GLN A 122 -7.29 11.98 0.07
N HIS A 123 -6.54 12.98 0.54
CA HIS A 123 -5.80 13.88 -0.34
C HIS A 123 -4.76 13.10 -1.19
N PRO A 124 -4.55 13.51 -2.46
CA PRO A 124 -3.55 12.89 -3.32
C PRO A 124 -2.14 13.17 -2.84
N VAL A 125 -1.30 12.16 -2.99
CA VAL A 125 0.14 12.22 -2.79
C VAL A 125 0.82 11.79 -4.07
N CYS A 126 2.10 12.09 -4.22
CA CYS A 126 2.87 11.73 -5.40
C CYS A 126 4.22 11.13 -4.99
N ASP A 127 4.78 10.32 -5.89
CA ASP A 127 6.17 9.89 -5.91
C ASP A 127 6.70 9.41 -4.54
N GLY A 128 6.29 8.19 -4.16
CA GLY A 128 6.82 7.45 -3.01
C GLY A 128 6.25 7.86 -1.66
N ARG A 129 5.44 8.93 -1.61
CA ARG A 129 4.73 9.35 -0.40
C ARG A 129 3.64 8.36 -0.01
N THR A 130 3.37 8.23 1.29
CA THR A 130 2.34 7.30 1.78
C THR A 130 0.93 7.80 1.44
N ALA A 131 0.14 7.00 0.72
CA ALA A 131 -1.31 7.13 0.68
C ALA A 131 -1.93 6.09 1.61
N GLY A 132 -2.90 6.50 2.43
CA GLY A 132 -3.50 5.65 3.46
C GLY A 132 -2.94 5.89 4.86
N LYS A 133 -3.36 5.07 5.81
CA LYS A 133 -3.11 5.25 7.24
C LYS A 133 -2.64 3.93 7.86
N PRO A 134 -1.35 3.58 7.69
CA PRO A 134 -0.84 2.29 8.15
C PRO A 134 -0.93 2.20 9.68
N GLY A 135 -1.41 1.07 10.19
CA GLY A 135 -1.59 0.81 11.62
C GLY A 135 -2.92 1.29 12.22
N GLU A 136 -3.80 1.95 11.45
CA GLU A 136 -5.11 2.39 11.96
C GLU A 136 -6.22 1.33 11.82
N GLY A 137 -5.95 0.15 11.25
CA GLY A 137 -6.94 -0.91 11.10
C GLY A 137 -8.01 -0.60 10.04
N ARG A 138 -7.76 0.39 9.17
CA ARG A 138 -8.72 0.86 8.15
C ARG A 138 -8.31 0.36 6.77
N ALA A 139 -9.25 -0.26 6.08
CA ALA A 139 -9.00 -0.85 4.77
C ALA A 139 -9.07 0.19 3.66
N ILE A 140 -8.23 0.00 2.65
CA ILE A 140 -8.37 0.65 1.34
C ILE A 140 -9.41 -0.13 0.53
N GLU A 141 -10.34 0.57 -0.10
CA GLU A 141 -11.40 -0.01 -0.94
C GLU A 141 -11.25 0.37 -2.42
N SER A 142 -10.62 1.51 -2.69
CA SER A 142 -10.31 1.97 -4.04
C SER A 142 -9.03 2.79 -4.07
N ILE A 143 -8.33 2.73 -5.20
CA ILE A 143 -7.16 3.57 -5.49
C ILE A 143 -7.45 4.38 -6.75
N ASN A 144 -7.24 5.69 -6.66
CA ASN A 144 -7.26 6.59 -7.79
C ASN A 144 -5.82 6.99 -8.12
N ILE A 145 -5.40 6.75 -9.36
CA ILE A 145 -4.02 6.86 -9.84
C ILE A 145 -4.03 7.73 -11.09
N ALA A 146 -3.04 8.60 -11.25
CA ALA A 146 -2.76 9.28 -12.51
C ALA A 146 -1.26 9.46 -12.67
N VAL A 147 -0.82 9.46 -13.92
CA VAL A 147 0.60 9.47 -14.28
C VAL A 147 0.91 10.55 -15.32
N SER A 148 2.19 10.91 -15.44
CA SER A 148 2.71 11.79 -16.48
C SER A 148 4.05 11.27 -16.97
N GLY A 149 4.34 11.41 -18.26
CA GLY A 149 5.63 11.06 -18.86
C GLY A 149 5.88 9.56 -19.03
N VAL A 150 4.84 8.73 -18.89
CA VAL A 150 4.95 7.26 -18.90
C VAL A 150 3.94 6.57 -19.83
N LYS A 151 3.28 7.32 -20.72
CA LYS A 151 2.36 6.79 -21.75
C LYS A 151 1.17 6.01 -21.16
N GLY A 152 0.68 6.46 -20.02
CA GLY A 152 -0.49 5.93 -19.33
C GLY A 152 -0.16 4.87 -18.30
N THR A 153 -1.21 4.46 -17.60
CA THR A 153 -1.18 3.42 -16.58
C THR A 153 -2.39 2.51 -16.72
N ALA A 154 -2.24 1.25 -16.35
CA ALA A 154 -3.34 0.32 -16.25
C ALA A 154 -3.21 -0.52 -14.98
N GLY A 155 -4.30 -1.17 -14.58
CA GLY A 155 -4.27 -1.99 -13.38
C GLY A 155 -5.60 -2.64 -13.06
N ASN A 156 -5.57 -3.41 -11.97
CA ASN A 156 -6.73 -4.07 -11.41
C ASN A 156 -6.61 -4.18 -9.89
N ALA A 157 -7.74 -4.22 -9.20
CA ALA A 157 -7.81 -4.49 -7.78
C ALA A 157 -7.91 -6.00 -7.51
N PHE A 158 -7.37 -6.43 -6.37
CA PHE A 158 -7.59 -7.75 -5.83
C PHE A 158 -8.40 -7.61 -4.54
N VAL A 159 -9.67 -8.01 -4.61
CA VAL A 159 -10.69 -7.69 -3.61
C VAL A 159 -10.91 -8.88 -2.67
N GLN A 160 -11.26 -8.60 -1.41
CA GLN A 160 -11.65 -9.62 -0.45
C GLN A 160 -12.82 -10.46 -0.97
N ASP A 161 -12.76 -11.78 -0.79
CA ASP A 161 -13.70 -12.81 -1.28
C ASP A 161 -13.83 -12.92 -2.82
N ASP A 162 -13.73 -11.81 -3.54
CA ASP A 162 -13.92 -11.74 -4.99
C ASP A 162 -12.64 -11.91 -5.80
N GLY A 163 -11.48 -11.63 -5.23
CA GLY A 163 -10.20 -11.71 -5.92
C GLY A 163 -10.15 -10.78 -7.14
N TRP A 164 -9.87 -11.33 -8.32
CA TRP A 164 -9.64 -10.59 -9.58
C TRP A 164 -10.90 -10.31 -10.41
N LYS A 165 -12.09 -10.32 -9.80
CA LYS A 165 -13.35 -10.10 -10.54
C LYS A 165 -13.55 -8.67 -11.01
N THR A 166 -12.81 -7.69 -10.49
CA THR A 166 -12.83 -6.32 -11.00
C THR A 166 -12.20 -6.25 -12.40
N ALA A 167 -12.65 -5.30 -13.21
CA ALA A 167 -12.14 -5.14 -14.56
C ALA A 167 -10.71 -4.60 -14.57
N TRP A 168 -9.88 -5.13 -15.46
CA TRP A 168 -8.63 -4.48 -15.85
C TRP A 168 -8.96 -3.20 -16.61
N THR A 169 -8.49 -2.05 -16.11
CA THR A 169 -8.76 -0.74 -16.69
C THR A 169 -7.47 0.02 -16.95
N SER A 170 -7.53 0.99 -17.87
CA SER A 170 -6.38 1.80 -18.27
C SER A 170 -6.74 3.26 -18.46
N ALA A 171 -5.79 4.15 -18.20
CA ALA A 171 -5.88 5.58 -18.46
C ALA A 171 -4.60 6.06 -19.15
N VAL A 172 -4.73 7.04 -20.04
CA VAL A 172 -3.58 7.76 -20.59
C VAL A 172 -3.03 8.77 -19.57
N ASP A 173 -1.85 9.32 -19.83
CA ASP A 173 -1.24 10.36 -18.97
C ASP A 173 -2.23 11.49 -18.67
N GLY A 174 -2.23 11.95 -17.41
CA GLY A 174 -3.07 13.04 -16.94
C GLY A 174 -4.54 12.68 -16.69
N ILE A 175 -4.95 11.42 -16.86
CA ILE A 175 -6.32 10.96 -16.61
C ILE A 175 -6.37 10.04 -15.38
N ASP A 176 -7.43 10.21 -14.59
CA ASP A 176 -7.70 9.39 -13.41
C ASP A 176 -8.04 7.94 -13.82
N LEU A 177 -7.20 7.01 -13.37
CA LEU A 177 -7.49 5.58 -13.31
C LEU A 177 -8.04 5.24 -11.92
N ASN A 178 -9.20 4.61 -11.85
CA ASN A 178 -9.77 4.09 -10.60
C ASN A 178 -9.78 2.56 -10.65
N ILE A 179 -9.19 1.94 -9.64
CA ILE A 179 -9.29 0.49 -9.37
C ILE A 179 -9.97 0.26 -8.02
N GLY A 180 -10.66 -0.87 -7.87
CA GLY A 180 -11.48 -1.17 -6.69
C GLY A 180 -12.88 -0.54 -6.77
N SER A 181 -13.55 -0.41 -5.62
CA SER A 181 -14.93 0.11 -5.54
C SER A 181 -15.08 0.99 -4.31
N THR A 182 -15.94 2.02 -4.40
CA THR A 182 -16.33 2.86 -3.25
C THR A 182 -17.77 2.59 -2.80
N LYS A 183 -18.43 1.56 -3.33
CA LYS A 183 -19.88 1.35 -3.17
C LYS A 183 -20.25 0.25 -2.20
N ASP A 184 -19.37 -0.74 -2.03
CA ASP A 184 -19.75 -2.03 -1.44
C ASP A 184 -18.93 -2.40 -0.19
N ALA A 185 -18.21 -1.44 0.39
CA ALA A 185 -17.28 -1.64 1.52
C ALA A 185 -16.26 -2.79 1.28
N GLN A 186 -15.95 -3.03 0.01
CA GLN A 186 -15.11 -4.13 -0.43
C GLN A 186 -13.64 -3.80 -0.16
N ARG A 187 -13.05 -4.51 0.80
CA ARG A 187 -11.65 -4.32 1.17
C ARG A 187 -10.74 -4.82 0.06
N MET A 188 -9.80 -3.99 -0.38
CA MET A 188 -8.72 -4.41 -1.27
C MET A 188 -7.67 -5.15 -0.45
N ARG A 189 -7.30 -6.35 -0.90
CA ARG A 189 -6.16 -7.12 -0.36
C ARG A 189 -4.90 -6.89 -1.17
N GLY A 190 -5.05 -6.52 -2.43
CA GLY A 190 -3.93 -6.25 -3.30
C GLY A 190 -4.33 -5.50 -4.55
N PHE A 191 -3.35 -5.31 -5.43
CA PHE A 191 -3.50 -4.68 -6.73
C PHE A 191 -2.37 -5.13 -7.65
N VAL A 192 -2.59 -4.86 -8.93
CA VAL A 192 -1.56 -4.83 -9.96
C VAL A 192 -1.69 -3.51 -10.70
N ILE A 193 -0.55 -2.87 -10.95
CA ILE A 193 -0.46 -1.67 -11.77
C ILE A 193 0.73 -1.81 -12.71
N ASN A 194 0.64 -1.19 -13.88
CA ASN A 194 1.75 -1.00 -14.80
C ASN A 194 1.72 0.41 -15.40
N VAL A 195 2.80 0.75 -16.08
CA VAL A 195 2.93 1.95 -16.90
C VAL A 195 3.26 1.61 -18.34
N GLY A 196 2.94 2.52 -19.27
CA GLY A 196 3.17 2.34 -20.70
C GLY A 196 4.64 2.51 -21.12
N ASP A 197 5.44 3.19 -20.31
CA ASP A 197 6.88 3.44 -20.54
C ASP A 197 7.63 3.51 -19.20
N GLY A 198 8.82 2.90 -19.16
CA GLY A 198 9.58 2.73 -17.93
C GLY A 198 9.02 1.64 -17.01
N SER A 199 9.24 1.80 -15.71
CA SER A 199 8.81 0.87 -14.66
C SER A 199 8.03 1.61 -13.59
N VAL A 200 7.13 0.92 -12.90
CA VAL A 200 6.53 1.40 -11.65
C VAL A 200 7.04 0.56 -10.48
N CYS A 201 7.48 1.25 -9.44
CA CYS A 201 7.77 0.62 -8.15
C CYS A 201 6.59 0.80 -7.21
N GLN A 202 6.27 -0.25 -6.47
CA GLN A 202 5.18 -0.29 -5.52
C GLN A 202 5.64 -0.86 -4.19
N ASN A 203 5.06 -0.36 -3.11
CA ASN A 203 5.19 -0.89 -1.77
C ASN A 203 3.81 -0.89 -1.13
N ALA A 204 3.36 -2.04 -0.65
CA ALA A 204 2.07 -2.21 0.00
C ALA A 204 2.27 -2.36 1.51
N ASN A 205 1.44 -1.67 2.28
CA ASN A 205 1.29 -1.92 3.70
C ASN A 205 0.04 -2.76 3.92
N VAL A 206 0.23 -3.97 4.43
CA VAL A 206 -0.85 -4.92 4.71
C VAL A 206 -1.10 -4.95 6.21
N HIS A 207 -2.38 -4.93 6.59
CA HIS A 207 -2.82 -5.03 7.97
C HIS A 207 -2.18 -6.26 8.65
N GLY A 208 -1.57 -6.07 9.81
CA GLY A 208 -0.91 -7.14 10.56
C GLY A 208 0.47 -7.58 10.04
N GLU A 209 0.83 -7.27 8.79
CA GLU A 209 2.12 -7.62 8.18
C GLU A 209 3.05 -6.41 8.00
N GLY A 210 2.49 -5.21 7.97
CA GLY A 210 3.23 -3.98 7.71
C GLY A 210 3.66 -3.85 6.25
N TRP A 211 4.78 -3.18 6.02
CA TRP A 211 5.29 -2.92 4.67
C TRP A 211 6.00 -4.15 4.10
N HIS A 212 5.62 -4.56 2.89
CA HIS A 212 6.24 -5.69 2.18
C HIS A 212 7.57 -5.35 1.50
N GLY A 213 7.93 -4.07 1.45
CA GLY A 213 9.14 -3.58 0.81
C GLY A 213 8.88 -3.03 -0.59
N LEU A 214 9.76 -2.14 -1.04
CA LEU A 214 9.66 -1.55 -2.37
C LEU A 214 10.13 -2.57 -3.42
N SER A 215 9.26 -2.87 -4.38
CA SER A 215 9.57 -3.72 -5.53
C SER A 215 9.15 -3.01 -6.81
N CYS A 216 9.88 -3.22 -7.91
CA CYS A 216 9.59 -2.61 -9.20
C CYS A 216 9.27 -3.69 -10.24
N ASP A 217 8.36 -3.38 -11.15
CA ASP A 217 8.19 -4.19 -12.34
C ASP A 217 9.36 -4.01 -13.31
N THR A 218 9.44 -4.92 -14.28
CA THR A 218 10.22 -4.71 -15.49
C THR A 218 9.34 -4.03 -16.54
N PRO A 219 9.89 -3.15 -17.41
CA PRO A 219 9.08 -2.40 -18.36
C PRO A 219 8.15 -3.29 -19.19
N GLY A 220 6.87 -2.88 -19.28
CA GLY A 220 5.82 -3.63 -19.97
C GLY A 220 5.23 -4.81 -19.18
N ASN A 221 5.63 -5.01 -17.92
CA ASN A 221 5.07 -6.03 -17.03
C ASN A 221 4.31 -5.37 -15.87
N TYR A 222 3.89 -6.18 -14.90
CA TYR A 222 3.37 -5.75 -13.60
C TYR A 222 3.82 -6.75 -12.54
N ILE A 223 3.84 -6.31 -11.30
CA ILE A 223 4.02 -7.17 -10.13
C ILE A 223 2.80 -7.05 -9.22
N PHE A 224 2.53 -8.09 -8.42
CA PHE A 224 1.46 -8.04 -7.42
C PHE A 224 1.92 -7.27 -6.19
N GLY A 225 1.06 -6.40 -5.66
CA GLY A 225 1.27 -5.69 -4.40
C GLY A 225 0.14 -5.99 -3.43
N GLY A 226 0.45 -6.42 -2.22
CA GLY A 226 -0.52 -6.77 -1.18
C GLY A 226 -0.43 -8.24 -0.77
N THR A 227 -1.57 -8.83 -0.41
CA THR A 227 -1.63 -10.18 0.16
C THR A 227 -2.67 -11.07 -0.51
N LEU A 228 -2.34 -12.37 -0.55
CA LEU A 228 -3.27 -13.42 -0.96
C LEU A 228 -4.03 -14.03 0.23
N ASP A 229 -3.74 -13.64 1.47
CA ASP A 229 -4.55 -14.03 2.62
C ASP A 229 -5.88 -13.26 2.62
N ASN A 230 -7.00 -13.99 2.71
CA ASN A 230 -8.34 -13.40 2.68
C ASN A 230 -8.75 -12.70 3.99
N ALA A 231 -8.02 -12.94 5.09
CA ALA A 231 -8.26 -12.27 6.36
C ALA A 231 -7.64 -10.87 6.44
N LEU A 232 -6.74 -10.53 5.51
CA LEU A 232 -5.93 -9.33 5.54
C LEU A 232 -6.35 -8.33 4.44
N TRP A 233 -5.95 -7.07 4.60
CA TRP A 233 -6.28 -5.97 3.68
C TRP A 233 -5.15 -4.93 3.60
N LEU A 234 -5.21 -4.08 2.58
CA LEU A 234 -4.30 -2.94 2.42
C LEU A 234 -4.69 -1.78 3.34
N GLU A 235 -3.72 -1.21 4.04
CA GLU A 235 -3.91 0.01 4.85
C GLU A 235 -3.22 1.24 4.24
N ALA A 236 -2.15 1.02 3.47
CA ALA A 236 -1.42 2.07 2.78
C ALA A 236 -0.66 1.56 1.55
N VAL A 237 -0.34 2.46 0.64
CA VAL A 237 0.47 2.20 -0.55
C VAL A 237 1.47 3.32 -0.83
N ARG A 238 2.54 2.99 -1.56
CA ARG A 238 3.51 3.93 -2.13
C ARG A 238 3.87 3.53 -3.56
N PHE A 239 3.88 4.48 -4.49
CA PHE A 239 4.23 4.28 -5.89
C PHE A 239 5.27 5.28 -6.38
N THR A 240 6.18 4.86 -7.26
CA THR A 240 7.16 5.73 -7.96
C THR A 240 7.36 5.26 -9.41
N VAL A 241 7.72 6.18 -10.32
CA VAL A 241 8.05 5.92 -11.74
C VAL A 241 9.35 6.63 -12.17
#